data_AF-A0A357M1A1-F1
#
_entry.id   AF-A0A357M1A1-F1
#
_cell.length_a   1.000
_cell.length_b   1.000
_cell.length_c   1.000
_cell.angle_alpha   90.00
_cell.angle_beta   90.00
_cell.angle_gamma   90.00
#
_symmetry.space_group_name_H-M   'P 1'
#
loop_
_entity.id
_entity.type
_entity.pdbx_description
1 polymer ?
#
loop_
_entity_poly.entity_id
_entity_poly.type
_entity_poly.pdbx_seq_one_letter_code
_entity_poly.pdbx_strand_id
1 'polypeptide(L)'
;MQYSRISLAILATSLLAACGGGSSSSGDDSGTPPPAPSELISIENTQKVVDTNADIAFAIYSDAVTTAEALKDAIDAFAAEPTQDNLDAAKTAWLVAREPYGQTEVYRFRLSPIDSTDYDSEDGPEGDINAWPLGEALIDYVATNTTDFGDDQIGVTANGVGINGGGAVTSANAASSSASDNSIIGNINIEITADTLSNTATADDEHDVIAGYHAIEFMLWGQDLKNDTALEDRTTDGSDRDEAVKAYESGGQRPLSDFTEATFGERRLTFLQVAVDKLIADLEGVRDGWAEGADYRTAFTTIESEADAKQKLAEILTGMGTLSEGELAGERMQI
;
A
#
# COMPACT_ATOMS: atom_id res chain seq x y z
N MET A 1 26.63 -23.18 -4.00
CA MET A 1 25.26 -23.55 -4.39
C MET A 1 24.79 -22.52 -5.41
N GLN A 2 24.18 -22.97 -6.50
CA GLN A 2 23.91 -22.19 -7.70
C GLN A 2 22.79 -21.17 -7.47
N TYR A 3 23.09 -19.87 -7.61
CA TYR A 3 22.06 -18.87 -7.86
C TYR A 3 22.05 -18.58 -9.36
N SER A 4 21.07 -19.14 -10.06
CA SER A 4 20.86 -18.92 -11.49
C SER A 4 19.49 -18.29 -11.69
N ARG A 5 19.53 -16.99 -12.02
CA ARG A 5 18.67 -16.32 -13.00
C ARG A 5 17.16 -16.32 -12.74
N ILE A 6 16.67 -15.19 -12.26
CA ILE A 6 15.37 -14.65 -12.70
C ILE A 6 15.65 -13.26 -13.28
N SER A 7 15.90 -13.22 -14.58
CA SER A 7 15.91 -12.00 -15.39
C SER A 7 15.35 -12.41 -16.75
N LEU A 8 14.05 -12.22 -16.95
CA LEU A 8 13.37 -11.99 -18.24
C LEU A 8 11.85 -12.23 -18.03
N ALA A 9 11.07 -11.16 -18.00
CA ALA A 9 9.66 -11.21 -18.42
C ALA A 9 9.07 -9.80 -18.65
N ILE A 10 9.74 -8.91 -19.37
CA ILE A 10 9.07 -7.76 -20.00
C ILE A 10 9.66 -7.57 -21.39
N LEU A 11 9.09 -8.25 -22.39
CA LEU A 11 9.04 -7.78 -23.77
C LEU A 11 8.11 -8.68 -24.58
N ALA A 12 6.82 -8.33 -24.64
CA ALA A 12 5.90 -8.87 -25.63
C ALA A 12 4.78 -7.85 -25.96
N THR A 13 5.14 -6.60 -26.24
CA THR A 13 4.27 -5.68 -26.98
C THR A 13 4.40 -6.00 -28.47
N SER A 14 3.72 -7.06 -28.91
CA SER A 14 3.63 -7.41 -30.33
C SER A 14 2.57 -6.56 -31.03
N LEU A 15 3.05 -5.49 -31.68
CA LEU A 15 2.71 -5.04 -33.04
C LEU A 15 1.32 -5.48 -33.57
N LEU A 16 0.32 -4.62 -33.38
CA LEU A 16 -0.86 -4.57 -34.25
C LEU A 16 -0.47 -3.93 -35.60
N ALA A 17 0.10 -4.73 -36.50
CA ALA A 17 0.33 -4.36 -37.89
C ALA A 17 -0.25 -5.46 -38.80
N ALA A 18 -1.56 -5.42 -39.03
CA ALA A 18 -2.18 -6.17 -40.11
C ALA A 18 -2.13 -5.34 -41.39
N CYS A 19 -1.00 -5.40 -42.09
CA CYS A 19 -0.96 -5.12 -43.52
C CYS A 19 -1.31 -6.41 -44.27
N GLY A 20 -2.46 -6.43 -44.94
CA GLY A 20 -2.82 -7.44 -45.93
C GLY A 20 -3.62 -6.77 -47.05
N GLY A 21 -2.93 -6.38 -48.13
CA GLY A 21 -3.49 -5.63 -49.25
C GLY A 21 -4.13 -6.48 -50.34
N GLY A 22 -4.81 -5.80 -51.27
CA GLY A 22 -5.21 -6.33 -52.57
C GLY A 22 -6.30 -5.49 -53.26
N SER A 23 -5.92 -4.60 -54.17
CA SER A 23 -6.85 -3.92 -55.08
C SER A 23 -7.34 -4.85 -56.19
N SER A 24 -8.65 -4.88 -56.44
CA SER A 24 -9.23 -5.15 -57.78
C SER A 24 -10.73 -4.80 -57.87
N SER A 25 -11.02 -3.80 -58.71
CA SER A 25 -12.17 -3.59 -59.62
C SER A 25 -13.55 -4.23 -59.33
N SER A 26 -14.54 -3.33 -59.21
CA SER A 26 -15.92 -3.32 -59.74
C SER A 26 -16.65 -4.64 -60.05
N GLY A 27 -17.78 -4.84 -59.35
CA GLY A 27 -18.90 -5.68 -59.76
C GLY A 27 -20.06 -5.54 -58.78
N ASP A 28 -21.17 -4.93 -59.22
CA ASP A 28 -22.48 -5.03 -58.56
C ASP A 28 -22.90 -6.52 -58.48
N ASP A 29 -23.46 -6.95 -57.34
CA ASP A 29 -24.74 -7.68 -57.23
C ASP A 29 -24.84 -8.54 -55.93
N SER A 30 -26.07 -8.54 -55.38
CA SER A 30 -26.68 -9.54 -54.48
C SER A 30 -26.36 -9.52 -52.96
N GLY A 31 -27.09 -8.65 -52.24
CA GLY A 31 -28.11 -9.09 -51.28
C GLY A 31 -27.73 -9.97 -50.08
N THR A 32 -26.46 -10.09 -49.69
CA THR A 32 -26.06 -10.72 -48.43
C THR A 32 -25.76 -9.65 -47.40
N PRO A 33 -26.41 -9.65 -46.21
CA PRO A 33 -25.98 -8.80 -45.11
C PRO A 33 -24.51 -9.07 -44.83
N PRO A 34 -23.70 -8.06 -44.47
CA PRO A 34 -22.34 -8.30 -44.02
C PRO A 34 -22.38 -9.36 -42.90
N PRO A 35 -21.46 -10.33 -42.88
CA PRO A 35 -21.39 -11.26 -41.76
C PRO A 35 -21.37 -10.44 -40.47
N ALA A 36 -22.14 -10.87 -39.47
CA ALA A 36 -22.09 -10.28 -38.14
C ALA A 36 -20.60 -10.17 -37.73
N PRO A 37 -20.20 -9.10 -37.01
CA PRO A 37 -18.81 -8.94 -36.62
C PRO A 37 -18.33 -10.25 -36.00
N SER A 38 -17.24 -10.82 -36.52
CA SER A 38 -16.57 -11.93 -35.86
C SER A 38 -16.36 -11.56 -34.40
N GLU A 39 -16.68 -12.44 -33.45
CA GLU A 39 -16.45 -12.21 -32.02
C GLU A 39 -15.09 -11.54 -31.84
N LEU A 40 -15.11 -10.28 -31.38
CA LEU A 40 -13.90 -9.47 -31.26
C LEU A 40 -12.99 -9.99 -30.13
N ILE A 41 -13.55 -10.78 -29.21
CA ILE A 41 -12.90 -11.39 -28.06
C ILE A 41 -13.26 -12.87 -28.00
N SER A 42 -12.25 -13.71 -27.76
CA SER A 42 -12.42 -15.14 -27.52
C SER A 42 -12.66 -15.41 -26.03
N ILE A 43 -13.85 -15.92 -25.68
CA ILE A 43 -14.20 -16.28 -24.30
C ILE A 43 -13.19 -17.28 -23.71
N GLU A 44 -12.77 -18.28 -24.48
CA GLU A 44 -11.80 -19.29 -24.01
C GLU A 44 -10.45 -18.65 -23.63
N ASN A 45 -9.95 -17.71 -24.43
CA ASN A 45 -8.70 -17.04 -24.11
C ASN A 45 -8.86 -16.04 -22.96
N THR A 46 -10.00 -15.35 -22.87
CA THR A 46 -10.30 -14.47 -21.73
C THR A 46 -10.37 -15.26 -20.43
N GLN A 47 -10.99 -16.44 -20.44
CA GLN A 47 -11.03 -17.32 -19.27
C GLN A 47 -9.62 -17.62 -18.74
N LYS A 48 -8.70 -18.02 -19.63
CA LYS A 48 -7.29 -18.27 -19.25
C LYS A 48 -6.62 -17.05 -18.63
N VAL A 49 -6.90 -15.85 -19.14
CA VAL A 49 -6.34 -14.59 -18.62
C VAL A 49 -6.87 -14.30 -17.22
N VAL A 50 -8.19 -14.42 -17.02
CA VAL A 50 -8.84 -14.12 -15.74
C VAL A 50 -8.44 -15.14 -14.68
N ASP A 51 -8.38 -16.44 -15.02
CA ASP A 51 -7.90 -17.50 -14.11
C ASP A 51 -6.44 -17.24 -13.70
N THR A 52 -5.57 -16.93 -14.66
CA THR A 52 -4.16 -16.62 -14.39
C THR A 52 -4.03 -15.36 -13.54
N ASN A 53 -4.84 -14.33 -13.79
CA ASN A 53 -4.80 -13.10 -13.00
C ASN A 53 -5.20 -13.35 -11.54
N ALA A 54 -6.20 -14.21 -11.31
CA ALA A 54 -6.62 -14.63 -9.98
C ALA A 54 -5.57 -15.50 -9.27
N ASP A 55 -4.90 -16.40 -10.00
CA ASP A 55 -3.78 -17.18 -9.47
C ASP A 55 -2.61 -16.29 -9.03
N ILE A 56 -2.26 -15.29 -9.84
CA ILE A 56 -1.22 -14.31 -9.50
C ILE A 56 -1.64 -13.49 -8.28
N ALA A 57 -2.91 -13.05 -8.22
CA ALA A 57 -3.42 -12.29 -7.07
C ALA A 57 -3.23 -13.07 -5.77
N PHE A 58 -3.72 -14.31 -5.76
CA PHE A 58 -3.61 -15.19 -4.60
C PHE A 58 -2.17 -15.43 -4.20
N ALA A 59 -1.27 -15.66 -5.17
CA ALA A 59 0.15 -15.90 -4.91
C ALA A 59 0.83 -14.67 -4.29
N ILE A 60 0.64 -13.46 -4.85
CA ILE A 60 1.32 -12.26 -4.35
C ILE A 60 0.75 -11.83 -2.99
N TYR A 61 -0.57 -11.93 -2.76
CA TYR A 61 -1.13 -11.69 -1.43
C TYR A 61 -0.67 -12.74 -0.40
N SER A 62 -0.44 -13.99 -0.82
CA SER A 62 0.17 -15.01 0.06
C SER A 62 1.62 -14.68 0.41
N ASP A 63 2.40 -14.16 -0.55
CA ASP A 63 3.75 -13.68 -0.30
C ASP A 63 3.73 -12.48 0.67
N ALA A 64 2.81 -11.53 0.48
CA ALA A 64 2.62 -10.40 1.39
C ALA A 64 2.33 -10.85 2.83
N VAL A 65 1.36 -11.76 3.02
CA VAL A 65 1.08 -12.35 4.34
C VAL A 65 2.31 -13.01 4.93
N THR A 66 2.99 -13.87 4.16
CA THR A 66 4.18 -14.61 4.64
C THR A 66 5.28 -13.64 5.10
N THR A 67 5.51 -12.55 4.37
CA THR A 67 6.52 -11.57 4.75
C THR A 67 6.08 -10.68 5.92
N ALA A 68 4.78 -10.41 6.07
CA ALA A 68 4.23 -9.72 7.24
C ALA A 68 4.34 -10.57 8.52
N GLU A 69 4.14 -11.90 8.42
CA GLU A 69 4.41 -12.84 9.53
C GLU A 69 5.89 -12.81 9.94
N ALA A 70 6.82 -12.75 8.97
CA ALA A 70 8.25 -12.61 9.25
C ALA A 70 8.59 -11.25 9.89
N LEU A 71 7.90 -10.17 9.49
CA LEU A 71 7.98 -8.87 10.17
C LEU A 71 7.50 -8.96 11.61
N LYS A 72 6.38 -9.66 11.86
CA LYS A 72 5.88 -9.91 13.20
C LYS A 72 6.91 -10.62 14.07
N ASP A 73 7.52 -11.71 13.57
CA ASP A 73 8.55 -12.43 14.30
C ASP A 73 9.75 -11.52 14.68
N ALA A 74 10.17 -10.63 13.77
CA ALA A 74 11.24 -9.68 14.03
C ALA A 74 10.85 -8.61 15.06
N ILE A 75 9.62 -8.10 14.99
CA ILE A 75 9.06 -7.15 15.97
C ILE A 75 8.93 -7.81 17.35
N ASP A 76 8.45 -9.05 17.42
CA ASP A 76 8.32 -9.79 18.68
C ASP A 76 9.70 -10.07 19.31
N ALA A 77 10.70 -10.39 18.49
CA ALA A 77 12.09 -10.51 18.96
C ALA A 77 12.64 -9.17 19.49
N PHE A 78 12.37 -8.06 18.78
CA PHE A 78 12.75 -6.73 19.23
C PHE A 78 12.05 -6.31 20.53
N ALA A 79 10.76 -6.60 20.65
CA ALA A 79 10.00 -6.31 21.86
C ALA A 79 10.48 -7.12 23.06
N ALA A 80 10.88 -8.38 22.85
CA ALA A 80 11.43 -9.23 23.90
C ALA A 80 12.85 -8.81 24.33
N GLU A 81 13.68 -8.36 23.39
CA GLU A 81 15.06 -7.95 23.64
C GLU A 81 15.39 -6.68 22.80
N PRO A 82 15.11 -5.48 23.32
CA PRO A 82 15.27 -4.23 22.60
C PRO A 82 16.75 -3.84 22.50
N THR A 83 17.43 -4.41 21.49
CA THR A 83 18.82 -4.14 21.12
C THR A 83 18.87 -3.50 19.74
N GLN A 84 20.00 -2.88 19.41
CA GLN A 84 20.19 -2.30 18.08
C GLN A 84 20.09 -3.36 16.99
N ASP A 85 20.68 -4.55 17.21
CA ASP A 85 20.63 -5.66 16.25
C ASP A 85 19.18 -6.10 15.97
N ASN A 86 18.33 -6.17 17.00
CA ASN A 86 16.93 -6.53 16.82
C ASN A 86 16.08 -5.39 16.22
N LEU A 87 16.39 -4.12 16.51
CA LEU A 87 15.77 -2.98 15.83
C LEU A 87 16.10 -2.99 14.32
N ASP A 88 17.36 -3.23 13.97
CA ASP A 88 17.81 -3.31 12.58
C ASP A 88 17.20 -4.53 11.86
N ALA A 89 16.99 -5.64 12.58
CA ALA A 89 16.28 -6.81 12.07
C ALA A 89 14.80 -6.50 11.77
N ALA A 90 14.10 -5.81 12.68
CA ALA A 90 12.71 -5.38 12.47
C ALA A 90 12.60 -4.42 11.28
N LYS A 91 13.51 -3.44 11.17
CA LYS A 91 13.62 -2.55 10.01
C LYS A 91 13.83 -3.30 8.69
N THR A 92 14.74 -4.27 8.68
CA THR A 92 14.99 -5.11 7.50
C THR A 92 13.76 -5.92 7.12
N ALA A 93 13.09 -6.52 8.09
CA ALA A 93 11.89 -7.31 7.86
C ALA A 93 10.74 -6.43 7.32
N TRP A 94 10.64 -5.17 7.74
CA TRP A 94 9.64 -4.23 7.23
C TRP A 94 9.87 -3.94 5.73
N LEU A 95 11.12 -3.67 5.35
CA LEU A 95 11.48 -3.46 3.93
C LEU A 95 11.14 -4.68 3.07
N VAL A 96 11.39 -5.89 3.60
CA VAL A 96 11.04 -7.14 2.91
C VAL A 96 9.52 -7.31 2.81
N ALA A 97 8.77 -6.96 3.86
CA ALA A 97 7.31 -7.10 3.89
C ALA A 97 6.59 -6.11 2.95
N ARG A 98 7.12 -4.90 2.80
CA ARG A 98 6.50 -3.88 1.94
C ARG A 98 6.57 -4.21 0.45
N GLU A 99 7.59 -4.97 0.03
CA GLU A 99 7.88 -5.23 -1.38
C GLU A 99 6.83 -6.12 -2.08
N PRO A 100 6.42 -7.30 -1.56
CA PRO A 100 5.34 -8.08 -2.17
C PRO A 100 4.03 -7.31 -2.23
N TYR A 101 3.68 -6.56 -1.18
CA TYR A 101 2.47 -5.73 -1.19
C TYR A 101 2.51 -4.63 -2.26
N GLY A 102 3.67 -4.00 -2.51
CA GLY A 102 3.79 -3.02 -3.59
C GLY A 102 3.41 -3.57 -4.97
N GLN A 103 3.58 -4.88 -5.19
CA GLN A 103 3.16 -5.54 -6.43
C GLN A 103 1.65 -5.80 -6.49
N THR A 104 0.94 -5.78 -5.36
CA THR A 104 -0.51 -5.99 -5.31
C THR A 104 -1.31 -4.74 -5.62
N GLU A 105 -0.71 -3.55 -5.62
CA GLU A 105 -1.43 -2.29 -5.83
C GLU A 105 -2.15 -2.24 -7.20
N VAL A 106 -1.73 -3.05 -8.17
CA VAL A 106 -2.40 -3.21 -9.48
C VAL A 106 -3.77 -3.90 -9.39
N TYR A 107 -4.07 -4.51 -8.26
CA TYR A 107 -5.33 -5.19 -7.98
C TYR A 107 -6.40 -4.26 -7.42
N ARG A 108 -6.06 -3.01 -7.11
CA ARG A 108 -7.00 -1.97 -6.66
C ARG A 108 -7.89 -1.45 -7.80
N PHE A 109 -8.92 -0.69 -7.41
CA PHE A 109 -9.83 0.04 -8.30
C PHE A 109 -10.68 -0.84 -9.21
N ARG A 110 -11.02 -2.03 -8.72
CA ARG A 110 -11.85 -3.00 -9.46
C ARG A 110 -12.77 -3.82 -8.55
N LEU A 111 -13.15 -3.23 -7.41
CA LEU A 111 -14.01 -3.81 -6.38
C LEU A 111 -13.50 -5.18 -5.92
N SER A 112 -12.17 -5.32 -5.81
CA SER A 112 -11.53 -6.55 -5.35
C SER A 112 -11.50 -6.63 -3.82
N PRO A 113 -11.07 -7.74 -3.21
CA PRO A 113 -11.07 -7.89 -1.75
C PRO A 113 -10.24 -6.85 -0.98
N ILE A 114 -9.32 -6.14 -1.65
CA ILE A 114 -8.57 -5.01 -1.07
C ILE A 114 -9.38 -3.69 -1.14
N ASP A 115 -10.28 -3.59 -2.11
CA ASP A 115 -11.15 -2.44 -2.31
C ASP A 115 -12.44 -2.59 -1.48
N SER A 116 -13.19 -1.52 -1.46
CA SER A 116 -14.52 -1.40 -0.88
C SER A 116 -15.53 -2.29 -1.62
N THR A 117 -16.54 -2.79 -0.89
CA THR A 117 -17.61 -3.63 -1.44
C THR A 117 -18.44 -2.90 -2.49
N ASP A 118 -18.49 -1.56 -2.40
CA ASP A 118 -18.85 -0.65 -3.46
C ASP A 118 -18.00 0.62 -3.42
N TYR A 119 -18.06 1.46 -4.45
CA TYR A 119 -17.26 2.70 -4.50
C TYR A 119 -17.78 3.80 -3.56
N ASP A 120 -18.92 3.61 -2.89
CA ASP A 120 -19.51 4.60 -1.98
C ASP A 120 -19.22 4.28 -0.50
N SER A 121 -18.97 3.01 -0.15
CA SER A 121 -18.89 2.52 1.22
C SER A 121 -17.53 2.72 1.87
N GLU A 122 -16.46 2.82 1.08
CA GLU A 122 -15.07 2.91 1.54
C GLU A 122 -14.72 1.90 2.66
N ASP A 123 -15.28 0.68 2.57
CA ASP A 123 -15.20 -0.37 3.60
C ASP A 123 -14.13 -1.43 3.32
N GLY A 124 -13.27 -1.19 2.31
CA GLY A 124 -12.14 -2.05 1.99
C GLY A 124 -10.97 -1.88 2.97
N PRO A 125 -10.12 -2.90 3.14
CA PRO A 125 -8.98 -2.83 4.06
C PRO A 125 -7.79 -2.00 3.54
N GLU A 126 -7.82 -1.50 2.30
CA GLU A 126 -6.73 -0.70 1.73
C GLU A 126 -6.34 0.50 2.61
N GLY A 127 -7.34 1.25 3.10
CA GLY A 127 -7.12 2.41 3.96
C GLY A 127 -6.31 2.06 5.21
N ASP A 128 -6.59 0.90 5.80
CA ASP A 128 -5.89 0.40 6.97
C ASP A 128 -4.52 -0.19 6.67
N ILE A 129 -4.30 -0.72 5.46
CA ILE A 129 -3.05 -1.39 5.08
C ILE A 129 -1.99 -0.39 4.62
N ASN A 130 -2.36 0.61 3.80
CA ASN A 130 -1.38 1.39 3.03
C ASN A 130 -1.78 2.86 2.76
N ALA A 131 -2.82 3.40 3.38
CA ALA A 131 -3.15 4.81 3.16
C ALA A 131 -2.11 5.77 3.74
N TRP A 132 -2.06 6.95 3.12
CA TRP A 132 -1.19 8.08 3.41
C TRP A 132 -1.99 9.37 3.13
N PRO A 133 -1.83 10.45 3.91
CA PRO A 133 -0.82 10.69 4.94
C PRO A 133 -1.14 10.10 6.31
N LEU A 134 -0.06 9.79 7.03
CA LEU A 134 -0.11 9.29 8.39
C LEU A 134 -0.38 10.42 9.40
N GLY A 135 -1.24 10.15 10.38
CA GLY A 135 -1.45 10.99 11.55
C GLY A 135 -0.32 10.83 12.55
N GLU A 136 0.92 11.17 12.17
CA GLU A 136 2.12 10.95 12.99
C GLU A 136 1.96 11.45 14.43
N ALA A 137 1.41 12.67 14.58
CA ALA A 137 1.20 13.32 15.87
C ALA A 137 0.05 12.71 16.70
N LEU A 138 -0.83 11.89 16.09
CA LEU A 138 -1.80 11.05 16.80
C LEU A 138 -1.13 9.80 17.36
N ILE A 139 -0.11 9.26 16.68
CA ILE A 139 0.59 8.05 17.10
C ILE A 139 1.57 8.39 18.23
N ASP A 140 2.60 9.20 17.95
CA ASP A 140 3.71 9.50 18.87
C ASP A 140 4.13 10.97 18.74
N TYR A 141 5.22 11.34 19.41
CA TYR A 141 5.79 12.67 19.24
C TYR A 141 6.30 12.91 17.81
N VAL A 142 6.26 14.17 17.39
CA VAL A 142 6.86 14.68 16.15
C VAL A 142 7.71 15.90 16.48
N ALA A 143 8.61 16.34 15.60
CA ALA A 143 9.19 17.66 15.71
C ALA A 143 8.35 18.64 14.87
N THR A 144 7.90 19.73 15.49
CA THR A 144 7.11 20.75 14.79
C THR A 144 7.99 21.92 14.41
N ASN A 145 7.86 22.40 13.19
CA ASN A 145 8.60 23.57 12.69
C ASN A 145 7.81 24.27 11.58
N THR A 146 8.14 25.53 11.29
CA THR A 146 7.38 26.36 10.33
C THR A 146 7.74 26.12 8.86
N THR A 147 8.61 25.16 8.55
CA THR A 147 9.17 24.95 7.20
C THR A 147 8.88 23.58 6.61
N ASP A 148 8.49 22.62 7.45
CA ASP A 148 8.39 21.20 7.12
C ASP A 148 7.11 20.58 7.68
N PHE A 149 6.82 20.84 8.96
CA PHE A 149 5.71 20.23 9.70
C PHE A 149 5.07 21.27 10.65
N GLY A 150 4.23 22.12 10.06
CA GLY A 150 3.49 23.22 10.68
C GLY A 150 2.13 22.81 11.25
N ASP A 151 1.39 23.80 11.75
CA ASP A 151 0.07 23.59 12.40
C ASP A 151 -0.98 22.96 11.48
N ASP A 152 -0.84 23.14 10.17
CA ASP A 152 -1.71 22.59 9.11
C ASP A 152 -1.46 21.12 8.82
N GLN A 153 -0.25 20.62 9.09
CA GLN A 153 0.13 19.21 8.95
C GLN A 153 -0.07 18.42 10.25
N ILE A 154 -0.34 19.12 11.35
CA ILE A 154 -0.90 18.56 12.58
C ILE A 154 -2.42 18.53 12.39
N GLY A 155 -2.86 17.66 11.48
CA GLY A 155 -4.26 17.47 11.10
C GLY A 155 -5.09 16.92 12.25
N VAL A 156 -5.46 17.75 13.23
CA VAL A 156 -6.41 17.32 14.27
C VAL A 156 -7.47 18.37 14.48
N THR A 157 -8.45 18.39 13.57
CA THR A 157 -9.70 19.13 13.81
C THR A 157 -10.88 18.22 14.13
N ALA A 158 -10.88 16.93 13.80
CA ALA A 158 -12.08 16.10 13.99
C ALA A 158 -11.91 14.57 14.03
N ASN A 159 -10.73 13.99 14.31
CA ASN A 159 -10.53 12.53 14.22
C ASN A 159 -11.12 11.78 15.45
N GLY A 160 -12.45 11.68 15.45
CA GLY A 160 -13.29 10.46 15.42
C GLY A 160 -13.07 9.32 16.41
N VAL A 161 -11.88 9.17 16.96
CA VAL A 161 -11.63 8.25 18.05
C VAL A 161 -11.94 9.00 19.34
N GLY A 162 -12.54 8.34 20.33
CA GLY A 162 -12.61 8.87 21.70
C GLY A 162 -11.23 9.11 22.36
N ILE A 163 -10.15 9.09 21.57
CA ILE A 163 -8.75 9.36 21.93
C ILE A 163 -8.56 10.81 22.44
N ASN A 164 -9.41 11.75 22.01
CA ASN A 164 -9.30 13.16 22.39
C ASN A 164 -10.19 13.57 23.57
N GLY A 165 -10.29 12.71 24.59
CA GLY A 165 -10.83 13.08 25.91
C GLY A 165 -10.08 14.24 26.62
N GLY A 166 -9.02 14.78 26.00
CA GLY A 166 -8.15 15.87 26.49
C GLY A 166 -8.07 17.13 25.60
N GLY A 167 -8.76 17.19 24.45
CA GLY A 167 -8.69 18.32 23.51
C GLY A 167 -7.90 18.02 22.22
N ALA A 168 -7.63 19.04 21.39
CA ALA A 168 -6.93 18.88 20.10
C ALA A 168 -5.40 18.73 20.26
N VAL A 169 -4.78 17.97 19.35
CA VAL A 169 -3.31 18.01 19.18
C VAL A 169 -2.95 19.38 18.59
N THR A 170 -1.89 19.98 19.10
CA THR A 170 -1.37 21.29 18.68
C THR A 170 0.12 21.18 18.46
N SER A 171 0.73 22.07 17.69
CA SER A 171 2.19 22.09 17.54
C SER A 171 2.96 22.14 18.84
N ALA A 172 2.40 22.81 19.85
CA ALA A 172 3.00 22.91 21.17
C ALA A 172 3.03 21.60 21.95
N ASN A 173 2.00 20.74 21.81
CA ASN A 173 1.94 19.46 22.52
C ASN A 173 2.53 18.29 21.69
N ALA A 174 2.45 18.36 20.36
CA ALA A 174 3.03 17.35 19.47
C ALA A 174 4.58 17.34 19.50
N ALA A 175 5.20 18.52 19.69
CA ALA A 175 6.66 18.74 19.68
C ALA A 175 7.44 18.20 20.89
N SER A 176 6.75 17.67 21.89
CA SER A 176 7.40 17.21 23.12
C SER A 176 8.23 15.96 22.83
N SER A 177 9.50 15.93 23.26
CA SER A 177 10.37 14.74 23.13
C SER A 177 9.85 13.49 23.86
N SER A 178 8.80 13.64 24.65
CA SER A 178 7.96 12.55 25.14
C SER A 178 6.59 12.67 24.47
N ALA A 179 6.03 11.56 23.99
CA ALA A 179 4.67 11.49 23.49
C ALA A 179 3.71 12.25 24.42
N SER A 180 2.90 13.17 23.88
CA SER A 180 1.99 13.96 24.73
C SER A 180 0.78 13.14 25.16
N ASP A 181 0.11 13.55 26.24
CA ASP A 181 -1.13 12.92 26.73
C ASP A 181 -2.29 12.95 25.70
N ASN A 182 -2.11 13.57 24.52
CA ASN A 182 -3.07 13.58 23.41
C ASN A 182 -2.70 12.61 22.27
N SER A 183 -1.65 11.80 22.42
CA SER A 183 -1.23 10.77 21.46
C SER A 183 -1.53 9.36 21.97
N ILE A 184 -1.59 8.38 21.07
CA ILE A 184 -1.77 6.96 21.39
C ILE A 184 -0.66 6.48 22.32
N ILE A 185 0.60 6.82 22.03
CA ILE A 185 1.72 6.40 22.86
C ILE A 185 1.71 7.12 24.22
N GLY A 186 1.44 8.43 24.27
CA GLY A 186 1.54 9.23 25.48
C GLY A 186 0.36 9.11 26.44
N ASN A 187 -0.86 8.85 25.93
CA ASN A 187 -2.03 8.71 26.78
C ASN A 187 -2.20 7.27 27.25
N ILE A 188 -1.77 7.00 28.49
CA ILE A 188 -1.85 5.66 29.10
C ILE A 188 -3.28 5.13 29.27
N ASN A 189 -4.31 5.96 29.14
CA ASN A 189 -5.71 5.54 29.21
C ASN A 189 -6.23 5.01 27.87
N ILE A 190 -5.49 5.22 26.78
CA ILE A 190 -5.77 4.61 25.48
C ILE A 190 -5.22 3.20 25.51
N GLU A 191 -6.10 2.22 25.33
CA GLU A 191 -5.69 0.85 25.10
C GLU A 191 -5.25 0.70 23.63
N ILE A 192 -4.08 0.11 23.40
CA ILE A 192 -3.57 -0.09 22.04
C ILE A 192 -4.11 -1.44 21.56
N THR A 193 -5.12 -1.40 20.70
CA THR A 193 -5.81 -2.58 20.16
C THR A 193 -6.03 -2.42 18.65
N ALA A 194 -6.30 -3.52 17.95
CA ALA A 194 -6.66 -3.48 16.52
C ALA A 194 -7.86 -2.53 16.28
N ASP A 195 -8.89 -2.60 17.13
CA ASP A 195 -10.05 -1.69 17.07
C ASP A 195 -9.64 -0.22 17.21
N THR A 196 -8.66 0.08 18.05
CA THR A 196 -8.16 1.44 18.22
C THR A 196 -7.45 1.93 16.97
N LEU A 197 -6.63 1.06 16.35
CA LEU A 197 -5.89 1.36 15.13
C LEU A 197 -6.77 1.38 13.87
N SER A 198 -7.95 0.75 13.84
CA SER A 198 -8.92 0.85 12.74
C SER A 198 -9.76 2.13 12.73
N ASN A 199 -9.54 3.06 13.67
CA ASN A 199 -10.29 4.34 13.69
C ASN A 199 -9.68 5.43 12.78
N THR A 200 -8.86 5.00 11.83
CA THR A 200 -8.31 5.73 10.68
C THR A 200 -9.41 6.23 9.75
N ALA A 201 -10.42 5.42 9.50
CA ALA A 201 -11.43 5.62 8.46
C ALA A 201 -12.58 6.59 8.84
N THR A 202 -12.36 7.55 9.74
CA THR A 202 -13.42 8.51 10.13
C THR A 202 -13.27 9.90 9.52
N ALA A 203 -12.19 10.16 8.78
CA ALA A 203 -12.08 11.31 7.91
C ALA A 203 -12.60 10.92 6.52
N ASP A 204 -13.45 11.74 5.91
CA ASP A 204 -14.06 11.51 4.58
C ASP A 204 -13.02 11.42 3.44
N ASP A 205 -11.73 11.57 3.74
CA ASP A 205 -10.63 11.73 2.80
C ASP A 205 -9.40 10.81 3.05
N GLU A 206 -9.51 9.78 3.91
CA GLU A 206 -8.40 8.84 4.25
C GLU A 206 -7.11 9.50 4.77
N HIS A 207 -7.19 10.74 5.26
CA HIS A 207 -6.07 11.43 5.90
C HIS A 207 -5.93 11.02 7.38
N ASP A 208 -4.75 11.24 7.96
CA ASP A 208 -4.41 11.00 9.36
C ASP A 208 -4.46 9.52 9.81
N VAL A 209 -4.03 8.62 8.93
CA VAL A 209 -4.00 7.16 9.16
C VAL A 209 -3.06 6.82 10.33
N ILE A 210 -3.37 5.76 11.08
CA ILE A 210 -2.65 5.30 12.28
C ILE A 210 -2.39 3.80 12.28
N ALA A 211 -2.59 3.13 11.14
CA ALA A 211 -2.43 1.69 10.95
C ALA A 211 -1.53 1.37 9.74
N GLY A 212 -1.35 0.08 9.47
CA GLY A 212 -0.72 -0.40 8.24
C GLY A 212 0.80 -0.25 8.18
N TYR A 213 1.34 -0.39 6.97
CA TYR A 213 2.78 -0.35 6.73
C TYR A 213 3.41 0.96 7.22
N HIS A 214 2.78 2.10 6.93
CA HIS A 214 3.32 3.42 7.25
C HIS A 214 3.32 3.72 8.76
N ALA A 215 2.34 3.22 9.52
CA ALA A 215 2.38 3.33 10.98
C ALA A 215 3.56 2.54 11.59
N ILE A 216 3.81 1.33 11.08
CA ILE A 216 4.98 0.52 11.51
C ILE A 216 6.29 1.21 11.09
N GLU A 217 6.35 1.78 9.89
CA GLU A 217 7.48 2.54 9.38
C GLU A 217 7.81 3.73 10.30
N PHE A 218 6.84 4.58 10.59
CA PHE A 218 6.99 5.72 11.50
C PHE A 218 7.41 5.28 12.90
N MET A 219 6.94 4.14 13.37
CA MET A 219 7.39 3.61 14.66
C MET A 219 8.83 3.11 14.63
N LEU A 220 9.33 2.57 13.51
CA LEU A 220 10.71 2.07 13.40
C LEU A 220 11.73 3.15 13.06
N TRP A 221 11.38 4.12 12.22
CA TRP A 221 12.27 5.19 11.75
C TRP A 221 11.93 6.56 12.32
N GLY A 222 10.72 6.80 12.80
CA GLY A 222 10.31 8.14 13.25
C GLY A 222 10.14 9.11 12.09
N GLN A 223 9.84 10.37 12.41
CA GLN A 223 9.67 11.43 11.43
C GLN A 223 10.97 11.66 10.62
N ASP A 224 10.82 11.89 9.32
CA ASP A 224 11.92 12.40 8.51
C ASP A 224 12.12 13.89 8.78
N LEU A 225 13.24 14.22 9.42
CA LEU A 225 13.61 15.60 9.77
C LEU A 225 14.71 16.14 8.86
N LYS A 226 15.13 15.37 7.85
CA LYS A 226 16.23 15.76 6.98
C LYS A 226 15.72 16.63 5.84
N ASN A 227 15.42 17.88 6.18
CA ASN A 227 15.34 18.96 5.20
C ASN A 227 16.74 19.42 4.79
N ASP A 228 17.46 18.56 4.08
CA ASP A 228 18.79 18.87 3.58
C ASP A 228 18.73 19.87 2.42
N THR A 229 18.48 21.13 2.78
CA THR A 229 18.61 22.30 1.89
C THR A 229 20.06 22.54 1.43
N ALA A 230 21.05 21.79 1.95
CA ALA A 230 22.43 21.84 1.50
C ALA A 230 22.74 20.82 0.38
N LEU A 231 21.82 19.88 0.10
CA LEU A 231 21.82 19.12 -1.14
C LEU A 231 21.14 19.98 -2.20
N GLU A 232 21.94 20.83 -2.89
CA GLU A 232 21.50 21.53 -4.10
C GLU A 232 20.79 20.54 -5.03
N ASP A 233 19.49 20.73 -5.26
CA ASP A 233 18.65 20.13 -6.31
C ASP A 233 19.24 18.87 -6.97
N ARG A 234 18.90 17.70 -6.41
CA ARG A 234 19.33 16.40 -6.94
C ARG A 234 18.14 15.57 -7.40
N THR A 235 17.37 16.14 -8.30
CA THR A 235 16.69 15.30 -9.29
C THR A 235 17.76 14.47 -10.01
N THR A 236 17.77 13.15 -9.80
CA THR A 236 18.65 12.26 -10.58
C THR A 236 18.31 12.42 -12.06
N ASP A 237 19.29 12.76 -12.88
CA ASP A 237 19.10 12.83 -14.34
C ASP A 237 19.11 11.42 -14.99
N GLY A 238 19.17 10.38 -14.15
CA GLY A 238 19.26 8.98 -14.56
C GLY A 238 20.69 8.44 -14.70
N SER A 239 21.72 9.30 -14.67
CA SER A 239 23.12 8.86 -14.82
C SER A 239 23.76 8.37 -13.52
N ASP A 240 23.20 8.75 -12.39
CA ASP A 240 23.69 8.42 -11.05
C ASP A 240 22.76 7.46 -10.29
N ARG A 241 21.83 6.77 -10.96
CA ARG A 241 20.84 5.87 -10.31
C ARG A 241 21.47 4.85 -9.36
N ASP A 242 22.62 4.30 -9.73
CA ASP A 242 23.33 3.30 -8.92
C ASP A 242 23.97 3.88 -7.64
N GLU A 243 24.21 5.20 -7.62
CA GLU A 243 24.78 5.95 -6.49
C GLU A 243 23.70 6.64 -5.66
N ALA A 244 22.67 7.19 -6.30
CA ALA A 244 21.53 7.88 -5.67
C ALA A 244 20.77 6.98 -4.69
N VAL A 245 20.58 5.70 -5.03
CA VAL A 245 19.87 4.72 -4.18
C VAL A 245 20.70 4.26 -2.97
N LYS A 246 22.04 4.44 -2.99
CA LYS A 246 22.96 3.83 -2.01
C LYS A 246 23.70 4.81 -1.10
N ALA A 247 23.63 6.10 -1.37
CA ALA A 247 24.55 7.05 -0.76
C ALA A 247 24.03 7.74 0.51
N TYR A 248 22.75 7.59 0.89
CA TYR A 248 22.15 8.46 1.90
C TYR A 248 21.33 7.69 2.95
N GLU A 249 21.77 7.78 4.21
CA GLU A 249 20.92 7.54 5.39
C GLU A 249 19.94 8.72 5.51
N SER A 250 18.98 8.85 4.60
CA SER A 250 18.22 10.10 4.43
C SER A 250 16.80 10.10 4.99
N GLY A 251 16.29 9.01 5.57
CA GLY A 251 14.99 9.00 6.25
C GLY A 251 15.07 9.19 7.77
N GLY A 252 13.92 9.12 8.44
CA GLY A 252 13.81 9.20 9.90
C GLY A 252 14.80 8.31 10.65
N GLN A 253 15.30 8.78 11.79
CA GLN A 253 16.31 8.07 12.61
C GLN A 253 15.90 7.92 14.07
N ARG A 254 14.80 7.19 14.33
CA ARG A 254 14.35 6.89 15.69
C ARG A 254 15.44 6.10 16.44
N PRO A 255 15.88 6.59 17.62
CA PRO A 255 16.93 5.96 18.39
C PRO A 255 16.39 4.78 19.21
N LEU A 256 17.26 3.78 19.49
CA LEU A 256 16.93 2.66 20.37
C LEU A 256 16.44 3.11 21.76
N SER A 257 16.94 4.24 22.26
CA SER A 257 16.55 4.82 23.55
C SER A 257 15.05 5.08 23.68
N ASP A 258 14.33 5.28 22.57
CA ASP A 258 12.87 5.44 22.57
C ASP A 258 12.13 4.19 23.06
N PHE A 259 12.77 3.03 22.95
CA PHE A 259 12.23 1.74 23.35
C PHE A 259 12.80 1.26 24.69
N THR A 260 14.02 1.67 25.06
CA THR A 260 14.73 1.15 26.25
C THR A 260 14.80 2.11 27.43
N GLU A 261 14.85 3.43 27.19
CA GLU A 261 15.14 4.43 28.22
C GLU A 261 14.05 5.50 28.35
N ALA A 262 13.23 5.69 27.32
CA ALA A 262 12.19 6.70 27.28
C ALA A 262 10.92 6.29 28.06
N THR A 263 10.26 7.30 28.64
CA THR A 263 8.86 7.18 29.06
C THR A 263 8.06 6.68 27.85
N PHE A 264 7.34 5.56 28.01
CA PHE A 264 6.54 4.87 26.99
C PHE A 264 7.23 3.86 26.06
N GLY A 265 8.49 3.47 26.30
CA GLY A 265 9.16 2.44 25.49
C GLY A 265 8.37 1.14 25.33
N GLU A 266 7.79 0.61 26.42
CA GLU A 266 6.91 -0.57 26.37
C GLU A 266 5.66 -0.34 25.51
N ARG A 267 5.05 0.85 25.57
CA ARG A 267 3.86 1.17 24.76
C ARG A 267 4.19 1.24 23.27
N ARG A 268 5.38 1.75 22.91
CA ARG A 268 5.85 1.75 21.51
C ARG A 268 6.03 0.34 20.97
N LEU A 269 6.58 -0.56 21.78
CA LEU A 269 6.70 -1.98 21.44
C LEU A 269 5.31 -2.64 21.30
N THR A 270 4.38 -2.37 22.23
CA THR A 270 2.99 -2.83 22.11
C THR A 270 2.32 -2.32 20.83
N PHE A 271 2.53 -1.05 20.47
CA PHE A 271 2.00 -0.51 19.22
C PHE A 271 2.52 -1.27 18.00
N LEU A 272 3.83 -1.48 17.90
CA LEU A 272 4.43 -2.25 16.80
C LEU A 272 3.80 -3.65 16.68
N GLN A 273 3.63 -4.35 17.81
CA GLN A 273 3.04 -5.69 17.85
C GLN A 273 1.57 -5.69 17.41
N VAL A 274 0.77 -4.74 17.90
CA VAL A 274 -0.65 -4.64 17.53
C VAL A 274 -0.84 -4.21 16.08
N ALA A 275 -0.01 -3.29 15.59
CA ALA A 275 -0.06 -2.83 14.21
C ALA A 275 0.30 -3.95 13.22
N VAL A 276 1.33 -4.76 13.51
CA VAL A 276 1.69 -5.88 12.62
C VAL A 276 0.69 -7.03 12.69
N ASP A 277 0.13 -7.33 13.86
CA ASP A 277 -0.93 -8.34 14.01
C ASP A 277 -2.18 -7.95 13.19
N LYS A 278 -2.57 -6.67 13.25
CA LYS A 278 -3.66 -6.12 12.44
C LYS A 278 -3.36 -6.18 10.95
N LEU A 279 -2.18 -5.72 10.53
CA LEU A 279 -1.74 -5.78 9.13
C LEU A 279 -1.84 -7.20 8.56
N ILE A 280 -1.40 -8.20 9.32
CA ILE A 280 -1.53 -9.61 8.92
C ILE A 280 -3.01 -9.97 8.75
N ALA A 281 -3.86 -9.66 9.72
CA ALA A 281 -5.29 -9.98 9.65
C ALA A 281 -5.97 -9.37 8.41
N ASP A 282 -5.65 -8.12 8.09
CA ASP A 282 -6.19 -7.44 6.90
C ASP A 282 -5.69 -8.11 5.60
N LEU A 283 -4.38 -8.38 5.51
CA LEU A 283 -3.79 -9.07 4.34
C LEU A 283 -4.33 -10.49 4.16
N GLU A 284 -4.58 -11.22 5.25
CA GLU A 284 -5.21 -12.54 5.22
C GLU A 284 -6.62 -12.48 4.68
N GLY A 285 -7.42 -11.47 5.08
CA GLY A 285 -8.76 -11.25 4.54
C GLY A 285 -8.73 -11.06 3.01
N VAL A 286 -7.78 -10.26 2.52
CA VAL A 286 -7.60 -10.02 1.08
C VAL A 286 -7.14 -11.27 0.34
N ARG A 287 -6.12 -11.98 0.86
CA ARG A 287 -5.63 -13.27 0.34
C ARG A 287 -6.78 -14.27 0.23
N ASP A 288 -7.59 -14.40 1.27
CA ASP A 288 -8.66 -15.38 1.36
C ASP A 288 -9.81 -15.06 0.39
N GLY A 289 -10.06 -13.78 0.09
CA GLY A 289 -10.97 -13.37 -0.99
C GLY A 289 -10.51 -13.83 -2.39
N TRP A 290 -9.21 -14.06 -2.56
CA TRP A 290 -8.60 -14.61 -3.79
C TRP A 290 -8.37 -16.13 -3.74
N ALA A 291 -8.71 -16.81 -2.64
CA ALA A 291 -8.56 -18.25 -2.54
C ALA A 291 -9.50 -19.02 -3.50
N GLU A 292 -9.08 -20.20 -3.95
CA GLU A 292 -9.92 -21.05 -4.81
C GLU A 292 -11.26 -21.36 -4.11
N GLY A 293 -12.37 -21.08 -4.79
CA GLY A 293 -13.71 -21.26 -4.26
C GLY A 293 -14.23 -20.12 -3.37
N ALA A 294 -13.44 -19.07 -3.11
CA ALA A 294 -13.93 -17.85 -2.48
C ALA A 294 -14.97 -17.14 -3.37
N ASP A 295 -15.92 -16.44 -2.76
CA ASP A 295 -17.05 -15.83 -3.47
C ASP A 295 -16.57 -14.80 -4.51
N TYR A 296 -15.66 -13.90 -4.11
CA TYR A 296 -15.11 -12.89 -5.03
C TYR A 296 -14.36 -13.55 -6.19
N ARG A 297 -13.40 -14.45 -5.91
CA ARG A 297 -12.66 -15.14 -6.97
C ARG A 297 -13.60 -15.87 -7.93
N THR A 298 -14.58 -16.59 -7.41
CA THR A 298 -15.56 -17.33 -8.22
C THR A 298 -16.34 -16.38 -9.14
N ALA A 299 -16.81 -15.26 -8.62
CA ALA A 299 -17.51 -14.24 -9.40
C ALA A 299 -16.59 -13.57 -10.44
N PHE A 300 -15.34 -13.29 -10.09
CA PHE A 300 -14.35 -12.70 -11.00
C PHE A 300 -14.03 -13.65 -12.16
N THR A 301 -13.83 -14.94 -11.88
CA THR A 301 -13.47 -15.97 -12.88
C THR A 301 -14.65 -16.50 -13.69
N THR A 302 -15.90 -16.15 -13.37
CA THR A 302 -17.06 -16.63 -14.12
C THR A 302 -17.37 -15.71 -15.29
N ILE A 303 -17.33 -16.26 -16.51
CA ILE A 303 -17.69 -15.55 -17.75
C ILE A 303 -18.92 -16.22 -18.36
N GLU A 304 -20.06 -15.52 -18.36
CA GLU A 304 -21.31 -16.03 -18.95
C GLU A 304 -21.55 -15.52 -20.38
N SER A 305 -20.91 -14.41 -20.75
CA SER A 305 -21.11 -13.75 -22.04
C SER A 305 -19.86 -12.99 -22.54
N GLU A 306 -19.89 -12.57 -23.80
CA GLU A 306 -18.87 -11.67 -24.36
C GLU A 306 -18.84 -10.31 -23.64
N ALA A 307 -19.99 -9.85 -23.11
CA ALA A 307 -20.06 -8.62 -22.34
C ALA A 307 -19.32 -8.75 -21.00
N ASP A 308 -19.49 -9.88 -20.30
CA ASP A 308 -18.76 -10.15 -19.06
C ASP A 308 -17.26 -10.27 -19.32
N ALA A 309 -16.88 -10.96 -20.40
CA ALA A 309 -15.48 -11.08 -20.82
C ALA A 309 -14.83 -9.70 -21.02
N LYS A 310 -15.55 -8.75 -21.65
CA LYS A 310 -15.09 -7.36 -21.83
C LYS A 310 -14.97 -6.64 -20.49
N GLN A 311 -15.95 -6.81 -19.62
CA GLN A 311 -15.96 -6.18 -18.31
C GLN A 311 -14.79 -6.67 -17.44
N LYS A 312 -14.49 -7.98 -17.40
CA LYS A 312 -13.35 -8.53 -16.65
C LYS A 312 -11.99 -8.06 -17.18
N LEU A 313 -11.84 -7.96 -18.50
CA LEU A 313 -10.64 -7.37 -19.08
C LEU A 313 -10.52 -5.87 -18.78
N ALA A 314 -11.64 -5.14 -18.78
CA ALA A 314 -11.67 -3.74 -18.40
C ALA A 314 -11.27 -3.56 -16.92
N GLU A 315 -11.79 -4.36 -15.99
CA GLU A 315 -11.40 -4.37 -14.57
C GLU A 315 -9.89 -4.53 -14.39
N ILE A 316 -9.26 -5.48 -15.09
CA ILE A 316 -7.81 -5.69 -15.03
C ILE A 316 -7.04 -4.47 -15.56
N LEU A 317 -7.46 -3.93 -16.71
CA LEU A 317 -6.78 -2.80 -17.35
C LEU A 317 -7.00 -1.48 -16.60
N THR A 318 -8.14 -1.31 -15.94
CA THR A 318 -8.43 -0.16 -15.07
C THR A 318 -7.47 -0.14 -13.90
N GLY A 319 -7.30 -1.25 -13.17
CA GLY A 319 -6.33 -1.30 -12.06
C GLY A 319 -4.91 -0.96 -12.50
N MET A 320 -4.47 -1.49 -13.64
CA MET A 320 -3.16 -1.15 -14.25
C MET A 320 -3.06 0.33 -14.64
N GLY A 321 -4.10 0.87 -15.28
CA GLY A 321 -4.15 2.25 -15.74
C GLY A 321 -4.11 3.23 -14.56
N THR A 322 -5.00 3.05 -13.59
CA THR A 322 -5.09 3.90 -12.40
C THR A 322 -3.81 3.89 -11.58
N LEU A 323 -3.21 2.71 -11.34
CA LEU A 323 -1.92 2.64 -10.64
C LEU A 323 -0.82 3.39 -11.39
N SER A 324 -0.72 3.22 -12.72
CA SER A 324 0.41 3.76 -13.49
C SER A 324 0.32 5.28 -13.72
N GLU A 325 -0.84 5.79 -14.12
CA GLU A 325 -1.04 7.21 -14.44
C GLU A 325 -1.53 8.00 -13.23
N GLY A 326 -2.59 7.53 -12.56
CA GLY A 326 -3.21 8.24 -11.45
C GLY A 326 -2.30 8.26 -10.22
N GLU A 327 -2.00 7.08 -9.69
CA GLU A 327 -1.27 6.94 -8.42
C GLU A 327 0.23 7.19 -8.58
N LEU A 328 0.92 6.40 -9.42
CA LEU A 328 2.38 6.45 -9.50
C LEU A 328 2.87 7.73 -10.16
N ALA A 329 2.38 8.06 -11.35
CA ALA A 329 2.85 9.24 -12.07
C ALA A 329 2.31 10.54 -11.46
N GLY A 330 0.99 10.61 -11.20
CA GLY A 330 0.34 11.79 -10.65
C GLY A 330 0.65 12.02 -9.18
N GLU A 331 0.22 11.11 -8.31
CA GLU A 331 0.25 11.33 -6.85
C GLU A 331 1.62 11.05 -6.21
N ARG A 332 2.53 10.26 -6.82
CA ARG A 332 3.81 9.90 -6.20
C ARG A 332 5.06 10.51 -6.86
N MET A 333 5.03 10.76 -8.17
CA MET A 333 6.19 11.24 -8.92
C MET A 333 6.10 12.71 -9.35
N GLN A 334 4.91 13.27 -9.52
CA GLN A 334 4.71 14.63 -10.03
C GLN A 334 4.68 15.70 -8.92
N ILE A 335 4.82 15.30 -7.64
CA ILE A 335 4.77 16.18 -6.47
C ILE A 335 5.97 17.13 -6.40
#